data_AF-A0A972N0G5-F1
#
_entry.id   AF-A0A972N0G5-F1
#
_cell.length_a   1.000
_cell.length_b   1.000
_cell.length_c   1.000
_cell.angle_alpha   90.00
_cell.angle_beta   90.00
_cell.angle_gamma   90.00
#
_symmetry.space_group_name_H-M   'P 1'
#
loop_
_entity.id
_entity.type
_entity.pdbx_description
1 polymer ?
#
loop_
_entity_poly.entity_id
_entity_poly.type
_entity_poly.pdbx_seq_one_letter_code
_entity_poly.pdbx_strand_id
1 'polypeptide(L)'
;MDAYNLAYSTGRAVSFSEAYRMALELSEILLKSGYRVLFVFDGFADIPHPTYIKFSGETERGMSADEWIIRYVSSHTGDTIKLITRDRSLADRARHVHPNLYVMDPQDFLRFVDRLEASAKSFRGKEAVNTYDLQMDMMRELDDFITSLRRRKRRKRRR
;
A
#
# COMPACT_ATOMS: atom_id res chain seq x y z
N MET A 1 -4.01 2.51 -4.23
CA MET A 1 -4.46 1.21 -3.67
C MET A 1 -5.00 1.47 -2.28
N ASP A 2 -6.13 0.88 -1.92
CA ASP A 2 -6.57 0.83 -0.53
C ASP A 2 -5.78 -0.28 0.18
N ALA A 3 -4.85 0.11 1.05
CA ALA A 3 -3.88 -0.79 1.62
C ALA A 3 -4.51 -1.80 2.60
N TYR A 4 -5.49 -1.37 3.40
CA TYR A 4 -6.17 -2.26 4.32
C TYR A 4 -7.09 -3.22 3.58
N ASN A 5 -7.84 -2.73 2.58
CA ASN A 5 -8.70 -3.59 1.78
C ASN A 5 -7.89 -4.69 1.08
N LEU A 6 -6.75 -4.34 0.47
CA LEU A 6 -5.85 -5.32 -0.14
C LEU A 6 -5.31 -6.33 0.88
N ALA A 7 -4.85 -5.86 2.03
CA ALA A 7 -4.24 -6.68 3.06
C ALA A 7 -5.22 -7.69 3.68
N TYR A 8 -6.41 -7.23 4.05
CA TYR A 8 -7.41 -8.06 4.71
C TYR A 8 -8.22 -8.94 3.74
N SER A 9 -8.54 -8.45 2.54
CA SER A 9 -9.32 -9.24 1.56
C SER A 9 -8.55 -10.43 0.99
N THR A 10 -7.22 -10.42 1.13
CA THR A 10 -6.35 -11.47 0.63
C THR A 10 -5.94 -12.47 1.71
N GLY A 11 -6.31 -12.22 2.97
CA GLY A 11 -5.93 -13.04 4.11
C GLY A 11 -4.43 -13.04 4.40
N ARG A 12 -3.64 -12.17 3.75
CA ARG A 12 -2.17 -12.12 3.87
C ARG A 12 -1.70 -11.31 5.08
N ALA A 13 -2.58 -10.54 5.72
CA ALA A 13 -2.25 -9.75 6.91
C ALA A 13 -3.42 -9.69 7.90
N VAL A 14 -3.10 -9.76 9.19
CA VAL A 14 -4.05 -9.58 10.30
C VAL A 14 -3.76 -8.33 11.12
N SER A 15 -2.67 -7.61 10.80
CA SER A 15 -2.22 -6.41 11.49
C SER A 15 -1.75 -5.32 10.52
N PHE A 16 -1.75 -4.07 11.00
CA PHE A 16 -1.18 -2.92 10.27
C PHE A 16 0.24 -3.19 9.76
N SER A 17 1.07 -3.79 10.60
CA SER A 17 2.47 -4.07 10.30
C SER A 17 2.67 -5.04 9.15
N GLU A 18 1.86 -6.08 9.10
CA GLU A 18 1.87 -7.04 8.00
C GLU A 18 1.35 -6.38 6.72
N ALA A 19 0.29 -5.58 6.82
CA ALA A 19 -0.24 -4.81 5.69
C ALA A 19 0.81 -3.83 5.13
N TYR A 20 1.55 -3.15 6.02
CA TYR A 20 2.61 -2.22 5.66
C TYR A 20 3.80 -2.92 5.02
N ARG A 21 4.26 -4.04 5.59
CA ARG A 21 5.33 -4.86 5.00
C ARG A 21 4.94 -5.36 3.61
N MET A 22 3.72 -5.85 3.46
CA MET A 22 3.16 -6.28 2.18
C MET A 22 3.14 -5.12 1.16
N ALA A 23 2.78 -3.90 1.58
CA ALA A 23 2.83 -2.74 0.69
C ALA A 23 4.25 -2.42 0.22
N LEU A 24 5.26 -2.51 1.09
CA LEU A 24 6.67 -2.32 0.72
C LEU A 24 7.15 -3.38 -0.30
N GLU A 25 6.89 -4.66 -0.03
CA GLU A 25 7.29 -5.78 -0.90
C GLU A 25 6.64 -5.68 -2.29
N LEU A 26 5.33 -5.42 -2.34
CA LEU A 26 4.61 -5.27 -3.60
C LEU A 26 5.07 -4.04 -4.39
N SER A 27 5.37 -2.94 -3.68
CA SER A 27 5.89 -1.73 -4.32
C SER A 27 7.22 -1.99 -5.01
N GLU A 28 8.10 -2.78 -4.42
CA GLU A 28 9.40 -3.11 -5.02
C GLU A 28 9.24 -3.82 -6.37
N ILE A 29 8.37 -4.84 -6.43
CA ILE A 29 8.12 -5.61 -7.66
C ILE A 29 7.54 -4.70 -8.75
N LEU A 30 6.58 -3.86 -8.39
CA LEU A 30 5.91 -2.94 -9.31
C LEU A 30 6.86 -1.86 -9.84
N LEU A 31 7.63 -1.22 -8.96
CA LEU A 31 8.59 -0.19 -9.33
C LEU A 31 9.68 -0.74 -10.24
N LYS A 32 10.23 -1.93 -9.92
CA LYS A 32 11.21 -2.64 -10.79
C LYS A 32 10.63 -3.01 -12.15
N SER A 33 9.32 -3.20 -12.23
CA SER A 33 8.59 -3.49 -13.47
C SER A 33 8.12 -2.23 -14.21
N GLY A 34 8.54 -1.03 -13.78
CA GLY A 34 8.23 0.25 -14.44
C GLY A 34 6.85 0.84 -14.09
N TYR A 35 6.14 0.30 -13.10
CA TYR A 35 4.85 0.82 -12.68
C TYR A 35 4.99 1.90 -11.62
N ARG A 36 4.18 2.95 -11.72
CA ARG A 36 3.94 3.89 -10.63
C ARG A 36 2.88 3.29 -9.69
N VAL A 37 3.14 3.37 -8.39
CA VAL A 37 2.25 2.78 -7.38
C VAL A 37 2.06 3.74 -6.21
N LEU A 38 0.89 3.66 -5.59
CA LEU A 38 0.55 4.40 -4.37
C LEU A 38 -0.33 3.51 -3.48
N PHE A 39 0.11 3.27 -2.25
CA PHE A 39 -0.64 2.60 -1.19
C PHE A 39 -1.18 3.63 -0.21
N VAL A 40 -2.48 3.62 0.05
CA VAL A 40 -3.14 4.57 0.94
C VAL A 40 -3.62 3.82 2.18
N PHE A 41 -3.17 4.26 3.35
CA PHE A 41 -3.58 3.78 4.66
C PHE A 41 -4.51 4.80 5.33
N ASP A 42 -5.47 4.29 6.11
CA ASP A 42 -6.29 5.12 6.99
C ASP A 42 -5.47 5.62 8.19
N GLY A 43 -5.75 6.84 8.63
CA GLY A 43 -5.16 7.46 9.81
C GLY A 43 -3.87 8.21 9.56
N PHE A 44 -3.09 8.40 10.63
CA PHE A 44 -1.83 9.14 10.64
C PHE A 44 -0.70 8.18 11.03
N ALA A 45 0.46 8.32 10.39
CA ALA A 45 1.68 7.64 10.79
C ALA A 45 2.73 8.65 11.23
N ASP A 46 3.37 8.35 12.35
CA ASP A 46 4.51 9.12 12.89
C ASP A 46 5.82 8.36 12.64
N ILE A 47 5.91 7.71 11.47
CA ILE A 47 7.09 6.96 11.02
C ILE A 47 7.48 7.43 9.62
N PRO A 48 8.78 7.51 9.30
CA PRO A 48 9.21 7.73 7.92
C PRO A 48 8.65 6.65 7.00
N HIS A 49 8.10 7.06 5.85
CA HIS A 49 7.60 6.14 4.84
C HIS A 49 7.95 6.64 3.42
N PRO A 50 8.00 5.74 2.43
CA PRO A 50 8.33 6.12 1.06
C PRO A 50 7.21 6.97 0.44
N THR A 51 7.51 7.68 -0.64
CA THR A 51 6.53 8.53 -1.36
C THR A 51 5.37 7.74 -2.00
N TYR A 52 5.58 6.45 -2.25
CA TYR A 52 4.54 5.53 -2.74
C TYR A 52 3.67 4.95 -1.62
N ILE A 53 3.87 5.37 -0.37
CA ILE A 53 2.97 5.11 0.75
C ILE A 53 2.39 6.45 1.21
N LYS A 54 1.08 6.47 1.48
CA LYS A 54 0.36 7.64 1.97
C LYS A 54 -0.53 7.29 3.14
N PHE A 55 -0.51 8.13 4.17
CA PHE A 55 -1.48 8.11 5.25
C PHE A 55 -2.48 9.26 5.06
N SER A 56 -3.77 8.92 4.96
CA SER A 56 -4.84 9.87 4.65
C SER A 56 -4.94 11.01 5.68
N GLY A 57 -4.78 10.68 6.97
CA GLY A 57 -4.85 11.61 8.09
C GLY A 57 -3.71 12.64 8.17
N GLU A 58 -2.65 12.49 7.37
CA GLU A 58 -1.61 13.54 7.21
C GLU A 58 -2.09 14.73 6.40
N THR A 59 -3.08 14.51 5.53
CA THR A 59 -3.63 15.57 4.67
C THR A 59 -4.62 16.41 5.47
N GLU A 60 -5.53 15.73 6.15
CA GLU A 60 -6.57 16.37 6.93
C GLU A 60 -6.96 15.42 8.07
N ARG A 61 -7.01 15.94 9.30
CA ARG A 61 -7.30 15.11 10.47
C ARG A 61 -8.71 14.54 10.37
N GLY A 62 -8.83 13.21 10.37
CA GLY A 62 -10.12 12.51 10.27
C GLY A 62 -10.55 12.18 8.84
N MET A 63 -9.74 12.54 7.83
CA MET A 63 -9.94 12.06 6.47
C MET A 63 -9.70 10.55 6.40
N SER A 64 -10.64 9.83 5.80
CA SER A 64 -10.49 8.40 5.54
C SER A 64 -9.63 8.13 4.31
N ALA A 65 -9.13 6.90 4.20
CA ALA A 65 -8.42 6.46 2.99
C ALA A 65 -9.30 6.62 1.73
N ASP A 66 -10.58 6.27 1.82
CA ASP A 66 -11.54 6.40 0.73
C ASP A 66 -11.65 7.84 0.24
N GLU A 67 -11.85 8.79 1.15
CA GLU A 67 -11.99 10.20 0.78
C GLU A 67 -10.71 10.73 0.14
N TRP A 68 -9.56 10.36 0.68
CA TRP A 68 -8.27 10.72 0.10
C TRP A 68 -8.11 10.17 -1.32
N ILE A 69 -8.44 8.89 -1.53
CA ILE A 69 -8.38 8.24 -2.84
C ILE A 69 -9.29 8.96 -3.84
N ILE A 70 -10.53 9.29 -3.46
CA ILE A 70 -11.47 10.02 -4.31
C ILE A 70 -10.91 11.39 -4.71
N ARG A 71 -10.39 12.16 -3.76
CA ARG A 71 -9.76 13.47 -4.04
C ARG A 71 -8.55 13.31 -4.96
N TYR A 72 -7.73 12.29 -4.73
CA TYR A 72 -6.57 12.00 -5.57
C TYR A 72 -6.99 11.69 -7.01
N VAL A 73 -7.88 10.73 -7.23
CA VAL A 73 -8.29 10.39 -8.61
C VAL A 73 -9.00 11.58 -9.27
N SER A 74 -9.84 12.33 -8.56
CA SER A 74 -10.55 13.47 -9.15
C SER A 74 -9.62 14.57 -9.70
N SER A 75 -8.40 14.70 -9.16
CA SER A 75 -7.43 15.71 -9.59
C SER A 75 -6.47 15.22 -10.69
N HIS A 76 -6.54 13.94 -11.09
CA HIS A 76 -5.62 13.31 -12.05
C HIS A 76 -6.33 12.86 -13.34
N THR A 77 -7.18 13.72 -13.89
CA THR A 77 -8.10 13.38 -15.01
C THR A 77 -7.43 13.00 -16.34
N GLY A 78 -6.15 13.33 -16.53
CA GLY A 78 -5.36 12.95 -17.70
C GLY A 78 -4.71 11.56 -17.61
N ASP A 79 -4.69 10.96 -16.43
CA ASP A 79 -3.99 9.70 -16.20
C ASP A 79 -4.93 8.49 -16.44
N THR A 80 -4.33 7.34 -16.75
CA THR A 80 -5.03 6.05 -16.63
C THR A 80 -4.73 5.46 -15.26
N ILE A 81 -5.75 5.32 -14.42
CA ILE A 81 -5.59 4.88 -13.03
C ILE A 81 -6.16 3.47 -12.85
N LYS A 82 -5.41 2.60 -12.18
CA LYS A 82 -5.90 1.30 -11.68
C LYS A 82 -6.12 1.36 -10.18
N LEU A 83 -7.37 1.31 -9.75
CA LEU A 83 -7.75 1.23 -8.34
C LEU A 83 -7.90 -0.23 -7.92
N ILE A 84 -7.13 -0.65 -6.92
CA ILE A 84 -7.21 -1.98 -6.33
C ILE A 84 -8.06 -1.90 -5.06
N THR A 85 -9.27 -2.44 -5.09
CA THR A 85 -10.18 -2.52 -3.93
C THR A 85 -11.33 -3.50 -4.20
N ARG A 86 -11.87 -4.11 -3.13
CA ARG A 86 -13.17 -4.80 -3.12
C ARG A 86 -14.32 -3.93 -2.64
N ASP A 87 -14.03 -2.74 -2.11
CA ASP A 87 -15.06 -1.83 -1.66
C ASP A 87 -15.83 -1.29 -2.88
N ARG A 88 -17.09 -1.72 -3.01
CA ARG A 88 -17.97 -1.31 -4.11
C ARG A 88 -18.33 0.16 -4.03
N SER A 89 -18.54 0.68 -2.82
CA SER A 89 -18.88 2.09 -2.61
C SER A 89 -17.74 2.99 -3.06
N LEU A 90 -16.50 2.68 -2.66
CA LEU A 90 -15.31 3.39 -3.11
C LEU A 90 -15.14 3.28 -4.64
N ALA A 91 -15.26 2.07 -5.19
CA ALA A 91 -15.12 1.82 -6.61
C ALA A 91 -16.10 2.63 -7.46
N ASP A 92 -17.38 2.66 -7.06
CA ASP A 92 -18.43 3.34 -7.82
C ASP A 92 -18.27 4.87 -7.73
N ARG A 93 -17.97 5.40 -6.54
CA ARG A 93 -17.64 6.82 -6.36
C ARG A 93 -16.42 7.23 -7.18
N ALA A 94 -15.39 6.40 -7.22
CA ALA A 94 -14.16 6.70 -7.95
C ALA A 94 -14.38 6.70 -9.47
N ARG A 95 -15.17 5.75 -9.99
CA ARG A 95 -15.54 5.71 -11.42
C ARG A 95 -16.36 6.94 -11.83
N HIS A 96 -17.22 7.43 -10.95
CA HIS A 96 -18.05 8.59 -11.23
C HIS A 96 -17.21 9.87 -11.44
N VAL A 97 -16.09 10.00 -10.73
CA VAL A 97 -15.23 11.19 -10.79
C VAL A 97 -14.04 11.05 -11.74
N HIS A 98 -13.77 9.85 -12.28
CA HIS A 98 -12.61 9.61 -13.13
C HIS A 98 -12.94 8.67 -14.31
N PRO A 99 -13.04 9.20 -15.55
CA PRO A 99 -13.51 8.42 -16.70
C PRO A 99 -12.55 7.30 -17.13
N ASN A 100 -11.24 7.48 -16.93
CA ASN A 100 -10.22 6.48 -17.29
C ASN A 100 -9.78 5.61 -16.09
N LEU A 101 -10.72 5.29 -15.20
CA LEU A 101 -10.45 4.49 -14.00
C LEU A 101 -10.82 3.02 -14.22
N TYR A 102 -9.85 2.13 -13.97
CA TYR A 102 -10.06 0.69 -13.95
C TYR A 102 -10.02 0.18 -12.51
N VAL A 103 -11.03 -0.55 -12.10
CA VAL A 103 -11.05 -1.18 -10.77
C VAL A 103 -10.68 -2.65 -10.93
N MET A 104 -9.77 -3.14 -10.09
CA MET A 104 -9.28 -4.51 -10.11
C MET A 104 -9.41 -5.14 -8.73
N ASP A 105 -9.84 -6.41 -8.69
CA ASP A 105 -9.93 -7.17 -7.44
C ASP A 105 -8.53 -7.38 -6.83
N PRO A 106 -8.37 -7.26 -5.50
CA PRO A 106 -7.12 -7.55 -4.81
C PRO A 106 -6.48 -8.90 -5.14
N GLN A 107 -7.27 -9.97 -5.33
CA GLN A 107 -6.71 -11.28 -5.69
C GLN A 107 -6.24 -11.35 -7.13
N ASP A 108 -6.94 -10.71 -8.07
CA ASP A 108 -6.49 -10.57 -9.46
C ASP A 108 -5.19 -9.77 -9.52
N PHE A 109 -5.10 -8.71 -8.72
CA PHE A 109 -3.90 -7.91 -8.60
C PHE A 109 -2.72 -8.72 -8.06
N LEU A 110 -2.90 -9.53 -7.01
CA LEU A 110 -1.82 -10.39 -6.51
C LEU A 110 -1.35 -11.40 -7.56
N ARG A 111 -2.28 -12.05 -8.28
CA ARG A 111 -1.92 -12.93 -9.41
C ARG A 111 -1.14 -12.19 -10.49
N PHE A 112 -1.48 -10.94 -10.75
CA PHE A 112 -0.75 -10.10 -11.68
C PHE A 112 0.68 -9.82 -11.20
N VAL A 113 0.86 -9.46 -9.92
CA VAL A 113 2.19 -9.22 -9.34
C VAL A 113 3.03 -10.51 -9.34
N ASP A 114 2.44 -11.66 -8.97
CA ASP A 114 3.14 -12.95 -8.98
C ASP A 114 3.67 -13.29 -10.40
N ARG A 115 2.91 -12.95 -11.45
CA ARG A 115 3.36 -13.11 -12.85
C ARG A 115 4.49 -12.14 -13.22
N LEU A 116 4.46 -10.90 -12.73
CA LEU A 116 5.57 -9.95 -12.94
C LEU A 116 6.85 -10.47 -12.29
N GLU A 117 6.76 -10.96 -11.05
CA GLU A 117 7.92 -11.48 -10.33
C GLU A 117 8.50 -12.72 -11.01
N ALA A 118 7.66 -13.66 -11.47
CA ALA A 118 8.10 -14.82 -12.24
C ALA A 118 8.76 -14.43 -13.57
N SER A 119 8.24 -13.41 -14.23
CA SER A 119 8.83 -12.86 -15.47
C SER A 119 10.19 -12.20 -15.20
N ALA A 120 10.35 -11.49 -14.09
CA ALA A 120 11.62 -10.90 -13.70
C ALA A 120 12.69 -11.97 -13.36
N LYS A 121 12.28 -13.07 -12.72
CA LYS A 121 13.17 -14.20 -12.39
C LYS A 121 13.65 -14.97 -13.62
N SER A 122 12.83 -15.08 -14.65
CA SER A 122 13.21 -15.71 -15.92
C SER A 122 14.15 -14.85 -16.78
N PHE A 123 14.22 -13.54 -16.55
CA PHE A 123 15.10 -12.60 -17.25
C PHE A 123 16.41 -12.26 -16.53
N ARG A 124 16.66 -12.76 -15.31
CA ARG A 124 17.86 -12.41 -14.52
C ARG A 124 19.13 -13.09 -15.04
N GLY A 125 19.70 -12.45 -16.07
CA GLY A 125 21.10 -12.56 -16.48
C GLY A 125 21.95 -11.31 -16.20
N LYS A 126 21.40 -10.15 -15.79
CA LYS A 126 22.20 -8.94 -15.49
C LYS A 126 21.60 -8.06 -14.38
N GLU A 127 22.47 -7.77 -13.41
CA GLU A 127 22.54 -6.73 -12.36
C GLU A 127 21.23 -6.14 -11.78
N ALA A 128 21.03 -6.38 -10.48
CA ALA A 128 20.02 -5.72 -9.66
C ALA A 128 20.64 -4.53 -8.91
N VAL A 129 20.07 -3.34 -9.11
CA VAL A 129 20.39 -2.12 -8.36
C VAL A 129 19.97 -2.26 -6.89
N ASN A 130 20.81 -1.76 -5.98
CA ASN A 130 20.71 -1.89 -4.53
C ASN A 130 19.62 -0.99 -3.91
N THR A 131 18.37 -1.45 -3.90
CA THR A 131 17.27 -0.89 -3.08
C THR A 131 17.12 -1.58 -1.72
N TYR A 132 17.95 -2.58 -1.44
CA TYR A 132 17.81 -3.49 -0.30
C TYR A 132 18.16 -2.83 1.03
N ASP A 133 19.19 -1.98 1.08
CA ASP A 133 19.68 -1.41 2.34
C ASP A 133 18.66 -0.44 2.97
N LEU A 134 18.04 0.44 2.17
CA LEU A 134 17.00 1.37 2.64
C LEU A 134 15.76 0.62 3.13
N GLN A 135 15.38 -0.49 2.49
CA GLN A 135 14.26 -1.32 2.92
C GLN A 135 14.54 -2.05 4.24
N MET A 136 15.76 -2.56 4.43
CA MET A 136 16.14 -3.26 5.67
C MET A 136 16.11 -2.32 6.87
N ASP A 137 16.53 -1.07 6.69
CA ASP A 137 16.48 -0.07 7.76
C ASP A 137 15.02 0.31 8.08
N MET A 138 14.19 0.56 7.06
CA MET A 138 12.76 0.84 7.26
C MET A 138 12.00 -0.34 7.89
N MET A 139 12.37 -1.58 7.56
CA MET A 139 11.79 -2.78 8.17
C MET A 139 12.19 -2.95 9.63
N ARG A 140 13.45 -2.64 9.98
CA ARG A 140 13.91 -2.62 11.39
C ARG A 140 13.18 -1.55 12.20
N GLU A 141 13.03 -0.35 11.66
CA GLU A 141 12.29 0.73 12.31
C GLU A 141 10.82 0.34 12.57
N LEU A 142 10.19 -0.36 11.60
CA LEU A 142 8.84 -0.87 11.77
C LEU A 142 8.75 -1.93 12.89
N ASP A 143 9.67 -2.89 12.94
CA ASP A 143 9.71 -3.92 13.98
C ASP A 143 9.95 -3.33 15.39
N ASP A 144 10.80 -2.30 15.49
CA ASP A 144 11.02 -1.55 16.73
C ASP A 144 9.78 -0.78 17.16
N PHE A 145 9.10 -0.12 16.22
CA PHE A 145 7.84 0.57 16.47
C PHE A 145 6.76 -0.38 16.99
N ILE A 146 6.58 -1.55 16.36
CA ILE A 146 5.63 -2.59 16.79
C ILE A 146 5.97 -3.09 18.19
N THR A 147 7.24 -3.34 18.45
CA THR A 147 7.73 -3.77 19.76
C THR A 147 7.40 -2.73 20.83
N SER A 148 7.55 -1.44 20.51
CA SER A 148 7.18 -0.33 21.40
C SER A 148 5.67 -0.30 21.69
N LEU A 149 4.82 -0.51 20.68
CA LEU A 149 3.36 -0.56 20.83
C LEU A 149 2.92 -1.72 21.72
N ARG A 150 3.51 -2.91 21.52
CA ARG A 150 3.25 -4.10 22.35
C ARG A 150 3.65 -3.87 23.82
N ARG A 151 4.79 -3.22 24.07
CA ARG A 151 5.24 -2.85 25.43
C ARG A 151 4.30 -1.86 26.11
N ARG A 152 3.83 -0.83 25.39
CA ARG A 152 2.86 0.17 25.92
C ARG A 152 1.51 -0.46 26.27
N LYS A 153 0.97 -1.36 25.42
CA LYS A 153 -0.27 -2.11 25.71
C LYS A 153 -0.15 -2.99 26.97
N ARG A 154 0.99 -3.65 27.19
CA ARG A 154 1.23 -4.47 28.40
C ARG A 154 1.28 -3.65 29.69
N ARG A 155 1.85 -2.43 29.64
CA ARG A 155 1.88 -1.53 30.81
C ARG A 155 0.51 -0.99 31.20
N LYS A 156 -0.38 -0.72 30.22
CA LYS A 156 -1.76 -0.28 30.46
C LYS A 156 -2.67 -1.35 31.08
N ARG A 157 -2.36 -2.65 30.92
CA ARG A 157 -3.15 -3.77 31.49
C ARG A 157 -2.76 -4.15 32.92
N ARG A 158 -1.72 -3.53 33.47
CA ARG A 158 -1.20 -3.79 34.83
C ARG A 158 -1.50 -2.65 35.82
N ARG A 159 -2.19 -1.61 35.37
CA ARG A 159 -2.78 -0.54 36.19
C ARG A 159 -4.29 -0.70 36.13
#